data_AF-A0ABD3NT37-F1
#
_entry.id   AF-A0ABD3NT37-F1
#
_cell.length_a   1.000
_cell.length_b   1.000
_cell.length_c   1.000
_cell.angle_alpha   90.00
_cell.angle_beta   90.00
_cell.angle_gamma   90.00
#
_symmetry.space_group_name_H-M   'P 1'
#
loop_
_entity.id
_entity.type
_entity.pdbx_description
1 polymer ?
#
loop_
_entity_poly.entity_id
_entity_poly.type
_entity_poly.pdbx_seq_one_letter_code
_entity_poly.pdbx_strand_id
1 'polypeptide(L)'
;MNWFGRKKDTQQPSAVSSTSRPAGGGGGGAATRAKTANTVVSLRENIATQEKREQHLEKKIEMCVKEAKEKMAKKDKKGALFKMKQKKLYEQEIDKIQNIKMTLETQVMNLESAAQNAETFKAMQSGKTAMTEIRQQTNIEHVDDLMDEIKEEMELADEISNALAQPVDLLIADEDDLLAELNELEANDVEEELLRPTKKAEVPAMPDVPTAAMPSIKNATKEEEDELKQLEAELAAL
;
A
#
# COMPACT_ATOMS: atom_id res chain seq x y z
N MET A 1 68.03 -35.62 -17.35
CA MET A 1 68.10 -34.31 -18.00
C MET A 1 67.81 -33.22 -16.96
N ASN A 2 68.79 -32.37 -16.65
CA ASN A 2 68.56 -31.04 -16.07
C ASN A 2 68.34 -30.05 -17.21
N TRP A 3 67.41 -29.09 -17.07
CA TRP A 3 67.61 -27.75 -17.64
C TRP A 3 66.75 -26.66 -16.93
N PHE A 4 67.43 -25.82 -16.13
CA PHE A 4 67.24 -24.40 -15.70
C PHE A 4 65.82 -23.76 -15.68
N GLY A 5 65.47 -22.86 -14.75
CA GLY A 5 66.21 -22.11 -13.73
C GLY A 5 65.56 -20.73 -13.48
N ARG A 6 66.00 -20.06 -12.38
CA ARG A 6 65.72 -18.67 -11.92
C ARG A 6 64.38 -18.46 -11.17
N LYS A 7 64.29 -17.69 -10.09
CA LYS A 7 65.23 -16.83 -9.33
C LYS A 7 64.63 -16.61 -7.92
N LYS A 8 65.49 -16.50 -6.90
CA LYS A 8 65.19 -15.91 -5.59
C LYS A 8 65.01 -14.41 -5.74
N ASP A 9 64.00 -13.83 -5.11
CA ASP A 9 64.05 -12.47 -4.57
C ASP A 9 63.43 -12.45 -3.16
N THR A 10 64.34 -12.40 -2.19
CA THR A 10 64.35 -11.60 -0.96
C THR A 10 63.00 -11.26 -0.32
N GLN A 11 62.70 -11.96 0.78
CA GLN A 11 61.81 -11.51 1.84
C GLN A 11 62.29 -10.16 2.40
N GLN A 12 61.39 -9.17 2.44
CA GLN A 12 61.45 -8.06 3.38
C GLN A 12 60.26 -8.14 4.35
N PRO A 13 60.44 -7.80 5.64
CA PRO A 13 59.44 -7.99 6.68
C PRO A 13 58.56 -6.75 6.93
N SER A 14 57.45 -6.99 7.64
CA SER A 14 56.62 -6.04 8.40
C SER A 14 55.64 -5.13 7.63
N ALA A 15 54.37 -5.57 7.60
CA ALA A 15 53.21 -4.75 7.92
C ALA A 15 51.98 -5.65 8.06
N VAL A 16 51.89 -6.39 9.17
CA VAL A 16 50.58 -6.88 9.64
C VAL A 16 49.81 -5.66 10.12
N SER A 17 49.11 -4.99 9.20
CA SER A 17 48.08 -4.03 9.56
C SER A 17 46.93 -4.80 10.18
N SER A 18 46.99 -4.92 11.50
CA SER A 18 45.87 -5.28 12.35
C SER A 18 44.80 -4.18 12.22
N THR A 19 43.99 -4.24 11.18
CA THR A 19 42.72 -3.54 11.17
C THR A 19 41.77 -4.36 12.01
N SER A 20 41.75 -4.01 13.29
CA SER A 20 40.69 -4.32 14.25
C SER A 20 39.32 -4.16 13.59
N ARG A 21 38.58 -5.27 13.51
CA ARG A 21 37.12 -5.22 13.35
C ARG A 21 36.59 -4.36 14.49
N PRO A 22 35.77 -3.32 14.24
CA PRO A 22 35.01 -2.74 15.33
C PRO A 22 33.95 -3.77 15.72
N ALA A 23 34.20 -4.43 16.85
CA ALA A 23 33.13 -4.98 17.67
C ALA A 23 32.38 -3.77 18.26
N GLY A 24 31.28 -3.39 17.63
CA GLY A 24 30.27 -2.47 18.14
C GLY A 24 28.98 -2.87 17.44
N GLY A 25 27.95 -3.35 18.11
CA GLY A 25 27.33 -2.83 19.32
C GLY A 25 25.88 -2.59 18.93
N GLY A 26 24.94 -3.24 19.60
CA GLY A 26 23.53 -3.43 19.19
C GLY A 26 22.64 -2.18 19.10
N GLY A 27 23.06 -1.13 18.42
CA GLY A 27 22.30 0.13 18.25
C GLY A 27 21.59 0.28 16.89
N GLY A 28 21.90 -0.54 15.89
CA GLY A 28 21.39 -0.35 14.51
C GLY A 28 19.91 -0.68 14.31
N GLY A 29 19.36 -1.64 15.07
CA GLY A 29 17.99 -2.12 14.87
C GLY A 29 16.91 -1.07 15.18
N ALA A 30 17.13 -0.24 16.21
CA ALA A 30 16.18 0.81 16.59
C ALA A 30 16.20 1.98 15.60
N ALA A 31 17.39 2.38 15.13
CA ALA A 31 17.56 3.44 14.14
C ALA A 31 16.97 3.06 12.77
N THR A 32 17.17 1.81 12.32
CA THR A 32 16.58 1.31 11.08
C THR A 32 15.06 1.22 11.17
N ARG A 33 14.51 0.75 12.31
CA ARG A 33 13.05 0.67 12.51
C ARG A 33 12.39 2.05 12.51
N ALA A 34 12.99 3.03 13.19
CA ALA A 34 12.51 4.41 13.17
C ALA A 34 12.56 5.00 11.76
N LYS A 35 13.61 4.68 10.98
CA LYS A 35 13.72 5.11 9.59
C LYS A 35 12.66 4.46 8.69
N THR A 36 12.36 3.17 8.86
CA THR A 36 11.29 2.49 8.13
C THR A 36 9.93 3.10 8.45
N ALA A 37 9.63 3.32 9.73
CA ALA A 37 8.38 3.94 10.16
C ALA A 37 8.19 5.34 9.59
N ASN A 38 9.23 6.19 9.66
CA ASN A 38 9.19 7.53 9.05
C ASN A 38 9.00 7.47 7.54
N THR A 39 9.61 6.49 6.86
CA THR A 39 9.44 6.30 5.41
C THR A 39 8.00 5.94 5.07
N VAL A 40 7.38 5.03 5.84
CA VAL A 40 5.97 4.65 5.67
C VAL A 40 5.05 5.86 5.86
N VAL A 41 5.30 6.70 6.87
CA VAL A 41 4.54 7.95 7.08
C VAL A 41 4.65 8.86 5.85
N SER A 42 5.87 9.11 5.35
CA SER A 42 6.06 9.96 4.16
C SER A 42 5.40 9.38 2.90
N LEU A 43 5.38 8.06 2.72
CA LEU A 43 4.67 7.42 1.62
C LEU A 43 3.15 7.62 1.74
N ARG A 44 2.58 7.46 2.94
CA ARG A 44 1.16 7.70 3.21
C ARG A 44 0.76 9.17 3.01
N GLU A 45 1.60 10.11 3.42
CA GLU A 45 1.40 11.54 3.15
C GLU A 45 1.42 11.83 1.64
N ASN A 46 2.29 11.16 0.88
CA ASN A 46 2.30 11.29 -0.58
C ASN A 46 1.02 10.74 -1.20
N ILE A 47 0.54 9.57 -0.76
CA ILE A 47 -0.75 8.99 -1.20
C ILE A 47 -1.89 9.99 -0.96
N ALA A 48 -1.99 10.55 0.26
CA ALA A 48 -3.01 11.56 0.58
C ALA A 48 -2.91 12.82 -0.30
N THR A 49 -1.69 13.21 -0.68
CA THR A 49 -1.48 14.33 -1.60
C THR A 49 -1.97 13.99 -3.01
N GLN A 50 -1.71 12.76 -3.48
CA GLN A 50 -2.21 12.28 -4.77
C GLN A 50 -3.74 12.21 -4.79
N GLU A 51 -4.38 11.78 -3.70
CA GLU A 51 -5.85 11.77 -3.55
C GLU A 51 -6.46 13.17 -3.66
N LYS A 52 -5.88 14.16 -2.98
CA LYS A 52 -6.33 15.55 -3.12
C LYS A 52 -6.21 16.06 -4.56
N ARG A 53 -5.14 15.67 -5.26
CA ARG A 53 -4.93 16.02 -6.67
C ARG A 53 -5.95 15.33 -7.59
N GLU A 54 -6.26 14.06 -7.33
CA GLU A 54 -7.30 13.28 -8.02
C GLU A 54 -8.65 13.98 -7.89
N GLN A 55 -9.10 14.28 -6.67
CA GLN A 55 -10.36 15.00 -6.40
C GLN A 55 -10.42 16.37 -7.11
N HIS A 56 -9.30 17.11 -7.13
CA HIS A 56 -9.24 18.38 -7.83
C HIS A 56 -9.39 18.23 -9.36
N LEU A 57 -8.82 17.17 -9.95
CA LEU A 57 -8.97 16.86 -11.37
C LEU A 57 -10.40 16.40 -11.70
N GLU A 58 -11.06 15.66 -10.82
CA GLU A 58 -12.48 15.27 -10.96
C GLU A 58 -13.38 16.52 -11.02
N LYS A 59 -13.22 17.47 -10.09
CA LYS A 59 -13.93 18.76 -10.13
C LYS A 59 -13.67 19.52 -11.45
N LYS A 60 -12.43 19.50 -11.95
CA LYS A 60 -12.10 20.10 -13.26
C LYS A 60 -12.77 19.39 -14.43
N ILE A 61 -12.96 18.08 -14.37
CA ILE A 61 -13.70 17.31 -15.38
C ILE A 61 -15.17 17.75 -15.38
N GLU A 62 -15.81 17.84 -14.21
CA GLU A 62 -17.20 18.29 -14.08
C GLU A 62 -17.40 19.69 -14.67
N MET A 63 -16.49 20.62 -14.34
CA MET A 63 -16.47 21.96 -14.93
C MET A 63 -16.34 21.93 -16.46
N CYS A 64 -15.42 21.12 -17.01
CA CYS A 64 -15.27 20.98 -18.45
C CYS A 64 -16.55 20.48 -19.13
N VAL A 65 -17.28 19.54 -18.49
CA VAL A 65 -18.57 19.04 -18.98
C VAL A 65 -19.63 20.14 -18.96
N LYS A 66 -19.72 20.90 -17.86
CA LYS A 66 -20.66 22.03 -17.72
C LYS A 66 -20.41 23.09 -18.80
N GLU A 67 -19.17 23.54 -18.95
CA GLU A 67 -18.78 24.52 -19.97
C GLU A 67 -18.97 23.99 -21.41
N ALA A 68 -18.72 22.70 -21.66
CA ALA A 68 -18.97 22.09 -22.96
C ALA A 68 -20.47 22.14 -23.30
N LYS A 69 -21.36 21.81 -22.35
CA LYS A 69 -22.82 21.90 -22.52
C LYS A 69 -23.27 23.34 -22.79
N GLU A 70 -22.76 24.31 -22.04
CA GLU A 70 -23.06 25.73 -22.25
C GLU A 70 -22.63 26.22 -23.64
N LYS A 71 -21.44 25.83 -24.10
CA LYS A 71 -20.94 26.17 -25.44
C LYS A 71 -21.76 25.52 -26.54
N MET A 72 -22.21 24.28 -26.34
CA MET A 72 -23.14 23.60 -27.25
C MET A 72 -24.48 24.34 -27.35
N ALA A 73 -25.03 24.82 -26.22
CA ALA A 73 -26.26 25.62 -26.20
C ALA A 73 -26.10 26.93 -26.98
N LYS A 74 -24.90 27.53 -26.95
CA LYS A 74 -24.53 28.73 -27.73
C LYS A 74 -24.18 28.41 -29.20
N LYS A 75 -24.34 27.16 -29.65
CA LYS A 75 -23.96 26.65 -30.99
C LYS A 75 -22.45 26.74 -31.30
N ASP A 76 -21.60 26.94 -30.29
CA ASP A 76 -20.15 26.92 -30.43
C ASP A 76 -19.61 25.48 -30.30
N LYS A 77 -19.72 24.73 -31.41
CA LYS A 77 -19.24 23.34 -31.48
C LYS A 77 -17.73 23.21 -31.29
N LYS A 78 -16.94 24.20 -31.76
CA LYS A 78 -15.48 24.17 -31.65
C LYS A 78 -15.03 24.35 -30.20
N GLY A 79 -15.63 25.30 -29.50
CA GLY A 79 -15.34 25.54 -28.09
C GLY A 79 -15.79 24.41 -27.18
N ALA A 80 -16.91 23.75 -27.49
CA ALA A 80 -17.36 22.55 -26.77
C ALA A 80 -16.40 21.37 -26.98
N LEU A 81 -15.96 21.12 -28.23
CA LEU A 81 -14.97 20.08 -28.53
C LEU A 81 -13.65 20.32 -27.80
N PHE A 82 -13.22 21.57 -27.68
CA PHE A 82 -12.02 21.92 -26.92
C PHE A 82 -12.14 21.56 -25.43
N LYS A 83 -13.29 21.84 -24.80
CA LYS A 83 -13.55 21.47 -23.40
C LYS A 83 -13.62 19.95 -23.20
N MET A 84 -14.20 19.22 -24.15
CA MET A 84 -14.17 17.76 -24.13
C MET A 84 -12.75 17.18 -24.28
N LYS A 85 -11.87 17.83 -25.05
CA LYS A 85 -10.45 17.46 -25.11
C LYS A 85 -9.73 17.72 -23.79
N GLN A 86 -10.02 18.83 -23.11
CA GLN A 86 -9.47 19.11 -21.77
C GLN A 86 -9.92 18.05 -20.75
N LYS A 87 -11.22 17.70 -20.73
CA LYS A 87 -11.74 16.59 -19.92
C LYS A 87 -10.92 15.32 -20.11
N LYS A 88 -10.71 14.89 -21.37
CA LYS A 88 -9.97 13.67 -21.68
C LYS A 88 -8.51 13.70 -21.18
N LEU A 89 -7.87 14.88 -21.19
CA LEU A 89 -6.52 15.03 -20.63
C LEU A 89 -6.50 14.89 -19.11
N TYR A 90 -7.54 15.39 -18.42
CA TYR A 90 -7.65 15.21 -16.97
C TYR A 90 -7.97 13.76 -16.59
N GLU A 91 -8.82 13.07 -17.34
CA GLU A 91 -9.08 11.62 -17.15
C GLU A 91 -7.77 10.81 -17.27
N GLN A 92 -6.97 11.07 -18.31
CA GLN A 92 -5.66 10.42 -18.47
C GLN A 92 -4.67 10.73 -17.34
N GLU A 93 -4.81 11.88 -16.69
CA GLU A 93 -3.95 12.24 -15.55
C GLU A 93 -4.41 11.55 -14.27
N ILE A 94 -5.73 11.38 -14.08
CA ILE A 94 -6.30 10.57 -12.99
C ILE A 94 -5.82 9.12 -13.12
N ASP A 95 -5.89 8.52 -14.31
CA ASP A 95 -5.40 7.15 -14.54
C ASP A 95 -3.93 6.98 -14.10
N LYS A 96 -3.08 7.97 -14.37
CA LYS A 96 -1.68 7.94 -13.91
C LYS A 96 -1.57 8.07 -12.39
N ILE A 97 -2.38 8.93 -11.77
CA ILE A 97 -2.41 9.09 -10.31
C ILE A 97 -2.80 7.78 -9.64
N GLN A 98 -3.80 7.06 -10.16
CA GLN A 98 -4.22 5.77 -9.63
C GLN A 98 -3.09 4.74 -9.67
N ASN A 99 -2.37 4.65 -10.80
CA ASN A 99 -1.20 3.78 -10.91
C ASN A 99 -0.08 4.14 -9.91
N ILE A 100 0.14 5.44 -9.69
CA ILE A 100 1.12 5.94 -8.70
C ILE A 100 0.69 5.54 -7.28
N LYS A 101 -0.57 5.76 -6.91
CA LYS A 101 -1.11 5.38 -5.59
C LYS A 101 -0.92 3.89 -5.32
N MET A 102 -1.32 3.03 -6.25
CA MET A 102 -1.15 1.57 -6.12
C MET A 102 0.32 1.17 -5.93
N THR A 103 1.24 1.83 -6.64
CA THR A 103 2.69 1.60 -6.47
C THR A 103 3.17 2.01 -5.08
N LEU A 104 2.70 3.15 -4.56
CA LEU A 104 3.05 3.64 -3.22
C LEU A 104 2.46 2.74 -2.12
N GLU A 105 1.22 2.29 -2.27
CA GLU A 105 0.57 1.35 -1.35
C GLU A 105 1.33 0.02 -1.28
N THR A 106 1.73 -0.52 -2.44
CA THR A 106 2.57 -1.72 -2.53
C THR A 106 3.90 -1.52 -1.80
N GLN A 107 4.52 -0.33 -1.90
CA GLN A 107 5.75 -0.01 -1.17
C GLN A 107 5.54 0.05 0.34
N VAL A 108 4.43 0.62 0.80
CA VAL A 108 4.05 0.63 2.23
C VAL A 108 3.92 -0.81 2.74
N MET A 109 3.16 -1.65 2.05
CA MET A 109 2.97 -3.05 2.43
C MET A 109 4.30 -3.81 2.48
N ASN A 110 5.17 -3.61 1.50
CA ASN A 110 6.49 -4.24 1.45
C ASN A 110 7.39 -3.80 2.63
N LEU A 111 7.36 -2.52 3.00
CA LEU A 111 8.14 -2.02 4.15
C LEU A 111 7.62 -2.56 5.48
N GLU A 112 6.30 -2.66 5.63
CA GLU A 112 5.67 -3.24 6.82
C GLU A 112 6.00 -4.74 6.95
N SER A 113 5.88 -5.50 5.85
CA SER A 113 6.28 -6.90 5.79
C SER A 113 7.77 -7.09 6.10
N ALA A 114 8.65 -6.25 5.52
CA ALA A 114 10.08 -6.29 5.81
C ALA A 114 10.39 -5.99 7.28
N ALA A 115 9.65 -5.06 7.91
CA ALA A 115 9.79 -4.77 9.33
C ALA A 115 9.39 -5.98 10.20
N GLN A 116 8.27 -6.65 9.89
CA GLN A 116 7.82 -7.85 10.60
C GLN A 116 8.79 -9.03 10.42
N ASN A 117 9.32 -9.23 9.22
CA ASN A 117 10.34 -10.25 8.93
C ASN A 117 11.61 -10.00 9.75
N ALA A 118 12.03 -8.74 9.91
CA ALA A 118 13.18 -8.39 10.73
C ALA A 118 12.93 -8.70 12.23
N GLU A 119 11.70 -8.54 12.73
CA GLU A 119 11.35 -8.92 14.11
C GLU A 119 11.36 -10.44 14.31
N THR A 120 10.79 -11.18 13.36
CA THR A 120 10.81 -12.65 13.35
C THR A 120 12.25 -13.17 13.38
N PHE A 121 13.12 -12.61 12.53
CA PHE A 121 14.54 -12.97 12.52
C PHE A 121 15.23 -12.66 13.86
N LYS A 122 14.91 -11.53 14.50
CA LYS A 122 15.45 -11.19 15.82
C LYS A 122 15.01 -12.19 16.89
N ALA A 123 13.75 -12.65 16.86
CA ALA A 123 13.26 -13.69 17.76
C ALA A 123 13.98 -15.02 17.54
N MET A 124 14.16 -15.43 16.27
CA MET A 124 14.95 -16.63 15.93
C MET A 124 16.40 -16.54 16.43
N GLN A 125 17.04 -15.36 16.31
CA GLN A 125 18.40 -15.15 16.80
C GLN A 125 18.49 -15.25 18.33
N SER A 126 17.48 -14.73 19.04
CA SER A 126 17.37 -14.87 20.50
C SER A 126 17.21 -16.34 20.90
N GLY A 127 16.31 -17.07 20.22
CA GLY A 127 16.09 -18.50 20.45
C GLY A 127 17.36 -19.33 20.22
N LYS A 128 18.10 -19.06 19.14
CA LYS A 128 19.39 -19.70 18.86
C LYS A 128 20.40 -19.46 19.99
N THR A 129 20.49 -18.23 20.50
CA THR A 129 21.41 -17.89 21.61
C THR A 129 21.04 -18.67 22.87
N ALA A 130 19.77 -18.66 23.27
CA ALA A 130 19.28 -19.41 24.42
C ALA A 130 19.55 -20.92 24.29
N MET A 131 19.29 -21.49 23.10
CA MET A 131 19.57 -22.90 22.82
C MET A 131 21.07 -23.23 22.90
N THR A 132 21.94 -22.28 22.51
CA THR A 132 23.40 -22.44 22.63
C THR A 132 23.84 -22.40 24.09
N GLU A 133 23.27 -21.51 24.90
CA GLU A 133 23.55 -21.42 26.35
C GLU A 133 23.11 -22.69 27.10
N ILE A 134 21.91 -23.20 26.79
CA ILE A 134 21.43 -24.48 27.33
C ILE A 134 22.43 -25.61 27.01
N ARG A 135 22.86 -25.73 25.74
CA ARG A 135 23.85 -26.75 25.33
C ARG A 135 25.18 -26.65 26.08
N GLN A 136 25.63 -25.42 26.39
CA GLN A 136 26.86 -25.22 27.14
C GLN A 136 26.72 -25.59 28.62
N GLN A 137 25.53 -25.45 29.20
CA GLN A 137 25.26 -25.77 30.60
C GLN A 137 25.02 -27.27 30.85
N THR A 138 24.53 -28.03 29.86
CA THR A 138 24.11 -29.43 30.05
C THR A 138 25.26 -30.48 30.08
N ASN A 139 26.52 -30.09 29.88
CA ASN A 139 27.69 -31.00 29.73
C ASN A 139 27.58 -31.95 28.52
N ILE A 140 28.70 -32.10 27.81
CA ILE A 140 28.82 -32.64 26.44
C ILE A 140 28.55 -34.16 26.34
N GLU A 141 28.48 -34.88 27.46
CA GLU A 141 28.29 -36.35 27.46
C GLU A 141 26.83 -36.80 27.23
N HIS A 142 25.85 -35.91 27.33
CA HIS A 142 24.42 -36.20 27.01
C HIS A 142 23.91 -35.46 25.77
N VAL A 143 24.79 -34.76 25.05
CA VAL A 143 24.41 -33.92 23.90
C VAL A 143 24.12 -34.73 22.65
N ASP A 144 24.77 -35.89 22.45
CA ASP A 144 24.48 -36.76 21.29
C ASP A 144 23.09 -37.39 21.41
N ASP A 145 22.72 -37.94 22.57
CA ASP A 145 21.36 -38.47 22.83
C ASP A 145 20.29 -37.36 22.72
N LEU A 146 20.57 -36.17 23.27
CA LEU A 146 19.65 -35.04 23.18
C LEU A 146 19.58 -34.46 21.75
N MET A 147 20.64 -34.54 20.94
CA MET A 147 20.63 -34.09 19.55
C MET A 147 19.88 -35.04 18.64
N ASP A 148 19.88 -36.34 18.95
CA ASP A 148 19.06 -37.34 18.26
C ASP A 148 17.58 -37.17 18.66
N GLU A 149 17.26 -36.95 19.95
CA GLU A 149 15.89 -36.61 20.38
C GLU A 149 15.40 -35.26 19.80
N ILE A 150 16.26 -34.23 19.75
CA ILE A 150 15.92 -32.94 19.13
C ILE A 150 15.76 -33.06 17.62
N LYS A 151 16.52 -33.94 16.94
CA LYS A 151 16.29 -34.21 15.51
C LYS A 151 14.97 -34.91 15.28
N GLU A 152 14.62 -35.90 16.10
CA GLU A 152 13.30 -36.54 16.03
C GLU A 152 12.17 -35.53 16.32
N GLU A 153 12.33 -34.64 17.30
CA GLU A 153 11.35 -33.58 17.59
C GLU A 153 11.31 -32.47 16.53
N MET A 154 12.45 -32.11 15.93
CA MET A 154 12.50 -31.14 14.83
C MET A 154 11.95 -31.74 13.54
N GLU A 155 12.17 -33.03 13.26
CA GLU A 155 11.56 -33.72 12.13
C GLU A 155 10.04 -33.85 12.34
N LEU A 156 9.57 -34.13 13.56
CA LEU A 156 8.14 -34.10 13.91
C LEU A 156 7.57 -32.68 13.76
N ALA A 157 8.29 -31.65 14.22
CA ALA A 157 7.88 -30.27 14.09
C ALA A 157 7.90 -29.78 12.63
N ASP A 158 8.84 -30.24 11.80
CA ASP A 158 8.90 -29.98 10.36
C ASP A 158 7.83 -30.79 9.60
N GLU A 159 7.45 -31.98 10.07
CA GLU A 159 6.34 -32.76 9.51
C GLU A 159 4.99 -32.10 9.86
N ILE A 160 4.84 -31.58 11.08
CA ILE A 160 3.69 -30.76 11.50
C ILE A 160 3.68 -29.43 10.75
N SER A 161 4.83 -28.77 10.64
CA SER A 161 4.95 -27.50 9.91
C SER A 161 4.74 -27.69 8.42
N ASN A 162 5.14 -28.80 7.81
CA ASN A 162 4.83 -29.11 6.40
C ASN A 162 3.37 -29.56 6.23
N ALA A 163 2.75 -30.19 7.23
CA ALA A 163 1.32 -30.49 7.23
C ALA A 163 0.46 -29.22 7.41
N LEU A 164 0.97 -28.20 8.11
CA LEU A 164 0.34 -26.89 8.30
C LEU A 164 0.69 -25.87 7.21
N ALA A 165 1.89 -25.95 6.64
CA ALA A 165 2.39 -25.11 5.55
C ALA A 165 2.19 -25.74 4.17
N GLN A 166 1.53 -26.91 4.09
CA GLN A 166 0.80 -27.26 2.88
C GLN A 166 -0.04 -26.02 2.55
N PRO A 167 0.21 -25.35 1.42
CA PRO A 167 -0.56 -24.18 1.07
C PRO A 167 -2.01 -24.64 0.98
N VAL A 168 -2.85 -24.21 1.93
CA VAL A 168 -4.23 -23.97 1.56
C VAL A 168 -4.09 -22.88 0.51
N ASP A 169 -4.37 -23.25 -0.72
CA ASP A 169 -4.23 -22.46 -1.93
C ASP A 169 -5.17 -21.24 -1.87
N LEU A 170 -4.85 -20.30 -0.97
CA LEU A 170 -5.60 -19.08 -0.66
C LEU A 170 -5.01 -17.88 -1.42
N LEU A 171 -3.94 -18.09 -2.20
CA LEU A 171 -3.23 -17.05 -2.93
C LEU A 171 -3.35 -17.19 -4.46
N ILE A 172 -4.14 -18.14 -4.94
CA ILE A 172 -4.73 -18.10 -6.28
C ILE A 172 -6.21 -17.73 -6.10
N ALA A 173 -6.48 -16.55 -5.54
CA ALA A 173 -7.75 -15.91 -5.88
C ALA A 173 -7.57 -15.41 -7.31
N ASP A 174 -8.25 -16.07 -8.26
CA ASP A 174 -8.28 -15.63 -9.64
C ASP A 174 -8.83 -14.19 -9.69
N GLU A 175 -8.36 -13.38 -10.62
CA GLU A 175 -8.85 -12.00 -10.79
C GLU A 175 -10.38 -12.00 -11.01
N ASP A 176 -10.90 -13.06 -11.62
CA ASP A 176 -12.32 -13.33 -11.79
C ASP A 176 -13.06 -13.63 -10.48
N ASP A 177 -12.43 -14.32 -9.53
CA ASP A 177 -13.01 -14.60 -8.20
C ASP A 177 -13.07 -13.35 -7.34
N LEU A 178 -12.03 -12.50 -7.39
CA LEU A 178 -12.03 -11.20 -6.71
C LEU A 178 -13.04 -10.21 -7.31
N LEU A 179 -13.21 -10.23 -8.64
CA LEU A 179 -14.26 -9.47 -9.32
C LEU A 179 -15.66 -9.97 -8.91
N ALA A 180 -15.84 -11.28 -8.75
CA ALA A 180 -17.11 -11.84 -8.28
C ALA A 180 -17.42 -11.39 -6.83
N GLU A 181 -16.43 -11.44 -5.93
CA GLU A 181 -16.59 -10.99 -4.54
C GLU A 181 -16.88 -9.48 -4.46
N LEU A 182 -16.21 -8.66 -5.28
CA LEU A 182 -16.48 -7.22 -5.36
C LEU A 182 -17.93 -6.94 -5.84
N ASN A 183 -18.40 -7.65 -6.86
CA ASN A 183 -19.77 -7.52 -7.35
C ASN A 183 -20.81 -7.95 -6.30
N GLU A 184 -20.50 -8.96 -5.48
CA GLU A 184 -21.38 -9.40 -4.39
C GLU A 184 -21.49 -8.34 -3.29
N LEU A 185 -20.37 -7.69 -2.92
CA LEU A 185 -20.36 -6.57 -1.97
C LEU A 185 -21.20 -5.38 -2.47
N GLU A 186 -21.06 -4.99 -3.75
CA GLU A 186 -21.87 -3.93 -4.33
C GLU A 186 -23.37 -4.28 -4.34
N ALA A 187 -23.73 -5.53 -4.63
CA ALA A 187 -25.11 -5.98 -4.61
C ALA A 187 -25.71 -5.95 -3.20
N ASN A 188 -24.94 -6.36 -2.19
CA ASN A 188 -25.36 -6.34 -0.79
C ASN A 188 -25.59 -4.90 -0.28
N ASP A 189 -24.73 -3.95 -0.65
CA ASP A 189 -24.90 -2.53 -0.31
C ASP A 189 -26.18 -1.93 -0.94
N VAL A 190 -26.46 -2.30 -2.20
CA VAL A 190 -27.68 -1.86 -2.92
C VAL A 190 -28.93 -2.49 -2.32
N GLU A 191 -28.89 -3.77 -1.94
CA GLU A 191 -29.99 -4.43 -1.25
C GLU A 191 -30.24 -3.80 0.13
N GLU A 192 -29.19 -3.49 0.88
CA GLU A 192 -29.31 -2.77 2.15
C GLU A 192 -29.89 -1.37 1.95
N GLU A 193 -29.51 -0.65 0.88
CA GLU A 193 -30.10 0.65 0.53
C GLU A 193 -31.57 0.55 0.11
N LEU A 194 -31.98 -0.52 -0.58
CA LEU A 194 -33.37 -0.79 -0.96
C LEU A 194 -34.23 -1.24 0.24
N LEU A 195 -33.64 -1.97 1.19
CA LEU A 195 -34.26 -2.41 2.43
C LEU A 195 -34.32 -1.31 3.50
N ARG A 196 -33.57 -0.21 3.32
CA ARG A 196 -33.78 1.00 4.12
C ARG A 196 -35.23 1.43 3.91
N PRO A 197 -36.05 1.49 4.96
CA PRO A 197 -37.44 1.89 4.83
C PRO A 197 -37.47 3.31 4.27
N THR A 198 -37.86 3.44 3.01
CA THR A 198 -38.29 4.72 2.46
C THR A 198 -39.36 5.24 3.42
N LYS A 199 -39.13 6.44 3.95
CA LYS A 199 -40.08 7.12 4.83
C LYS A 199 -41.48 6.95 4.24
N LYS A 200 -42.34 6.25 5.00
CA LYS A 200 -43.78 6.03 4.79
C LYS A 200 -44.31 6.65 3.51
N ALA A 201 -44.63 5.80 2.53
CA ALA A 201 -45.66 6.11 1.57
C ALA A 201 -46.95 6.44 2.34
N GLU A 202 -47.21 7.73 2.57
CA GLU A 202 -48.54 8.21 2.89
C GLU A 202 -49.33 8.18 1.59
N VAL A 203 -50.21 7.19 1.46
CA VAL A 203 -51.36 7.28 0.57
C VAL A 203 -52.49 8.00 1.32
N PRO A 204 -52.86 9.22 0.90
CA PRO A 204 -54.21 9.71 1.10
C PRO A 204 -54.90 9.96 -0.24
N ALA A 205 -56.19 9.64 -0.27
CA ALA A 205 -57.08 9.82 -1.41
C ALA A 205 -57.15 11.28 -1.89
N MET A 206 -57.32 11.45 -3.21
CA MET A 206 -57.43 12.74 -3.91
C MET A 206 -58.58 13.61 -3.37
N PRO A 207 -58.35 14.93 -3.30
CA PRO A 207 -59.33 15.91 -3.76
C PRO A 207 -58.71 16.89 -4.79
N ASP A 208 -59.50 17.26 -5.79
CA ASP A 208 -59.12 18.11 -6.94
C ASP A 208 -59.13 19.62 -6.59
N VAL A 209 -58.37 20.43 -7.36
CA VAL A 209 -58.16 21.93 -7.40
C VAL A 209 -56.90 22.54 -6.72
N PRO A 210 -56.43 23.76 -7.11
CA PRO A 210 -56.10 24.29 -8.45
C PRO A 210 -54.62 24.77 -8.59
N THR A 211 -54.18 24.94 -9.84
CA THR A 211 -52.82 25.27 -10.29
C THR A 211 -52.28 26.62 -9.79
N ALA A 212 -51.22 26.62 -8.98
CA ALA A 212 -50.40 27.80 -8.69
C ALA A 212 -48.90 27.45 -8.78
N ALA A 213 -48.15 28.27 -9.51
CA ALA A 213 -46.76 28.04 -9.90
C ALA A 213 -45.77 28.06 -8.71
N MET A 214 -44.75 27.19 -8.76
CA MET A 214 -43.68 27.10 -7.77
C MET A 214 -42.65 28.24 -7.91
N PRO A 215 -42.05 28.72 -6.80
CA PRO A 215 -40.94 29.68 -6.82
C PRO A 215 -39.61 28.98 -7.18
N SER A 216 -38.81 29.64 -8.03
CA SER A 216 -37.47 29.21 -8.45
C SER A 216 -36.43 29.43 -7.35
N ILE A 217 -35.68 28.38 -7.01
CA ILE A 217 -34.49 28.46 -6.15
C ILE A 217 -33.31 28.94 -6.98
N LYS A 218 -32.75 30.10 -6.61
CA LYS A 218 -31.43 30.57 -7.03
C LYS A 218 -30.48 30.29 -5.88
N ASN A 219 -29.42 29.51 -6.10
CA ASN A 219 -28.10 29.54 -5.45
C ASN A 219 -27.47 28.14 -5.47
N ALA A 220 -26.74 27.80 -6.53
CA ALA A 220 -25.94 26.56 -6.59
C ALA A 220 -24.60 26.80 -7.31
N THR A 221 -24.04 28.01 -7.28
CA THR A 221 -22.83 28.33 -8.07
C THR A 221 -21.73 29.05 -7.29
N LYS A 222 -22.01 29.62 -6.13
CA LYS A 222 -20.99 30.32 -5.33
C LYS A 222 -20.24 29.38 -4.38
N GLU A 223 -20.94 28.42 -3.79
CA GLU A 223 -20.33 27.49 -2.82
C GLU A 223 -19.31 26.56 -3.50
N GLU A 224 -19.62 26.04 -4.70
CA GLU A 224 -18.70 25.21 -5.49
C GLU A 224 -17.42 25.97 -5.92
N GLU A 225 -17.53 27.26 -6.25
CA GLU A 225 -16.39 28.09 -6.66
C GLU A 225 -15.45 28.44 -5.49
N ASP A 226 -16.01 28.62 -4.30
CA ASP A 226 -15.23 28.97 -3.11
C ASP A 226 -14.49 27.75 -2.53
N GLU A 227 -15.09 26.55 -2.59
CA GLU A 227 -14.42 25.29 -2.25
C GLU A 227 -13.22 24.98 -3.18
N LEU A 228 -13.35 25.28 -4.47
CA LEU A 228 -12.29 25.09 -5.45
C LEU A 228 -11.07 25.97 -5.16
N LYS A 229 -11.28 27.24 -4.80
CA LYS A 229 -10.19 28.15 -4.42
C LYS A 229 -9.49 27.72 -3.14
N GLN A 230 -10.24 27.15 -2.20
CA GLN A 230 -9.69 26.69 -0.93
C GLN A 230 -8.76 25.49 -1.15
N LEU A 231 -9.15 24.54 -2.00
CA LEU A 231 -8.30 23.42 -2.41
C LEU A 231 -7.07 23.86 -3.21
N GLU A 232 -7.20 24.85 -4.09
CA GLU A 232 -6.06 25.41 -4.85
C GLU A 232 -5.03 26.09 -3.93
N ALA A 233 -5.50 26.79 -2.90
CA ALA A 233 -4.62 27.43 -1.91
C ALA A 233 -3.88 26.41 -1.04
N GLU A 234 -4.53 25.30 -0.67
CA GLU A 234 -3.92 24.23 0.12
C GLU A 234 -2.86 23.45 -0.67
N LEU A 235 -3.11 23.19 -1.96
CA LEU A 235 -2.13 22.55 -2.84
C LEU A 235 -0.93 23.44 -3.17
N ALA A 236 -1.10 24.76 -3.17
CA ALA A 236 0.00 25.71 -3.39
C ALA A 236 0.89 25.92 -2.15
N ALA A 237 0.46 25.43 -0.98
CA ALA A 237 1.17 25.57 0.30
C ALA A 237 1.94 24.29 0.71
N LEU A 238 1.83 23.21 -0.07
CA LEU A 238 2.62 21.97 0.02
C LEU A 238 3.86 22.05 -0.87
#